data_AF-A0A6B3QZ37-F1
#
_entry.id   AF-A0A6B3QZ37-F1
#
_cell.length_a   1.000
_cell.length_b   1.000
_cell.length_c   1.000
_cell.angle_alpha   90.00
_cell.angle_beta   90.00
_cell.angle_gamma   90.00
#
_symmetry.space_group_name_H-M   'P 1'
#
loop_
_entity.id
_entity.type
_entity.pdbx_description
1 polymer ?
#
loop_
_entity_poly.entity_id
_entity_poly.type
_entity_poly.pdbx_seq_one_letter_code
_entity_poly.pdbx_strand_id
1 'polypeptide(L)'
;MILDFIEKIEIYSGITLLANFHSILQLKEGIFMVYNNINQIQNNYWELRYPDASPEQLEIYNKTKLSFSGESNQVDAQTVNLFHWYSINLINYAKCCGLIKFLNEKMILPEYIALDKKLIAELRETQSNYINNITELIPVVHFRNKASAHLAFTDPKNYDNPATLIESMSIIPTYLEGKMTMGALKRKKGLHVSSFSEHQWNITDNFDSLIPRYFKEKIG
;
A
#
# COMPACT_ATOMS: atom_id res chain seq x y z
N MET A 1 14.86 6.21 -17.84
CA MET A 1 13.73 5.36 -17.37
C MET A 1 12.77 6.25 -16.60
N ILE A 2 11.51 6.32 -17.02
CA ILE A 2 10.50 7.15 -16.37
C ILE A 2 9.97 6.40 -15.14
N LEU A 3 9.96 7.07 -13.99
CA LEU A 3 9.43 6.54 -12.73
C LEU A 3 8.08 7.14 -12.39
N ASP A 4 7.88 8.43 -12.69
CA ASP A 4 6.62 9.14 -12.51
C ASP A 4 6.30 9.94 -13.77
N PHE A 5 5.19 9.61 -14.44
CA PHE A 5 4.76 10.26 -15.68
C PHE A 5 4.08 11.62 -15.47
N ILE A 6 3.56 11.90 -14.27
CA ILE A 6 2.87 13.15 -13.95
C ILE A 6 3.89 14.22 -13.57
N GLU A 7 4.79 13.90 -12.64
CA GLU A 7 5.89 14.80 -12.23
C GLU A 7 7.12 14.72 -13.12
N LYS A 8 7.12 13.81 -14.11
CA LYS A 8 8.22 13.59 -15.07
C LYS A 8 9.54 13.30 -14.36
N ILE A 9 9.49 12.39 -13.38
CA ILE A 9 10.67 11.94 -12.65
C ILE A 9 11.30 10.81 -13.44
N GLU A 10 12.55 11.02 -13.86
CA GLU A 10 13.26 10.08 -14.71
C GLU A 10 14.68 9.84 -14.20
N ILE A 11 15.16 8.61 -14.42
CA ILE A 11 16.58 8.29 -14.32
C ILE A 11 17.21 8.58 -15.68
N TYR A 12 18.08 9.59 -15.72
CA TYR A 12 18.85 10.02 -16.88
C TYR A 12 20.19 9.28 -16.91
N SER A 13 20.45 8.50 -17.97
CA SER A 13 21.70 7.76 -18.11
C SER A 13 22.91 8.70 -18.10
N GLY A 14 23.87 8.46 -17.21
CA GLY A 14 25.09 9.28 -17.06
C GLY A 14 24.89 10.64 -16.39
N ILE A 15 23.66 11.02 -16.03
CA ILE A 15 23.33 12.30 -15.38
C ILE A 15 22.79 12.06 -13.98
N THR A 16 21.80 11.18 -13.83
CA THR A 16 21.29 10.79 -12.50
C THR A 16 22.37 10.01 -11.78
N LEU A 17 22.87 10.57 -10.69
CA LEU A 17 23.99 10.06 -9.91
C LEU A 17 23.55 8.90 -9.01
N LEU A 18 22.96 7.84 -9.58
CA LEU A 18 22.55 6.65 -8.85
C LEU A 18 23.01 5.38 -9.58
N ALA A 19 23.94 4.66 -8.96
CA ALA A 19 24.28 3.31 -9.37
C ALA A 19 23.24 2.30 -8.85
N ASN A 20 23.08 1.16 -9.53
CA ASN A 20 22.30 0.01 -9.05
C ASN A 20 20.81 0.29 -8.75
N PHE A 21 20.10 0.97 -9.67
CA PHE A 21 18.66 1.22 -9.53
C PHE A 21 17.76 -0.02 -9.75
N HIS A 22 18.31 -1.24 -9.80
CA HIS A 22 17.55 -2.48 -9.98
C HIS A 22 16.51 -2.71 -8.88
N SER A 23 16.78 -2.24 -7.65
CA SER A 23 15.84 -2.36 -6.55
C SER A 23 14.54 -1.55 -6.80
N ILE A 24 14.61 -0.46 -7.56
CA ILE A 24 13.42 0.32 -7.95
C ILE A 24 12.53 -0.52 -8.88
N LEU A 25 13.14 -1.25 -9.81
CA LEU A 25 12.44 -2.19 -10.69
C LEU A 25 11.84 -3.36 -9.91
N GLN A 26 12.57 -3.94 -8.96
CA GLN A 26 12.07 -5.02 -8.10
C GLN A 26 10.86 -4.58 -7.26
N LEU A 27 10.88 -3.34 -6.74
CA LEU A 27 9.71 -2.76 -6.05
C LEU A 27 8.52 -2.68 -7.00
N LYS A 28 8.72 -2.19 -8.24
CA LYS A 28 7.68 -2.12 -9.26
C LYS A 28 7.10 -3.51 -9.56
N GLU A 29 7.94 -4.52 -9.84
CA GLU A 29 7.49 -5.90 -10.05
C GLU A 29 6.75 -6.47 -8.83
N GLY A 30 7.22 -6.20 -7.62
CA GLY A 30 6.55 -6.61 -6.40
C GLY A 30 5.13 -6.04 -6.26
N ILE A 31 4.92 -4.78 -6.68
CA ILE A 31 3.59 -4.16 -6.71
C ILE A 31 2.67 -4.90 -7.70
N PHE A 32 3.14 -5.17 -8.93
CA PHE A 32 2.37 -5.94 -9.92
C PHE A 32 2.05 -7.35 -9.45
N MET A 33 3.02 -8.03 -8.84
CA MET A 33 2.83 -9.39 -8.33
C MET A 33 1.74 -9.40 -7.26
N VAL A 34 1.74 -8.43 -6.34
CA VAL A 34 0.69 -8.32 -5.33
C VAL A 34 -0.67 -7.98 -5.95
N TYR A 35 -0.73 -7.05 -6.91
CA TYR A 35 -1.95 -6.71 -7.65
C TYR A 35 -2.57 -7.93 -8.35
N ASN A 36 -1.76 -8.74 -9.03
CA ASN A 36 -2.24 -9.95 -9.69
C ASN A 36 -2.76 -10.99 -8.70
N ASN A 37 -2.05 -11.21 -7.58
CA ASN A 37 -2.47 -12.14 -6.55
C ASN A 37 -3.78 -11.70 -5.87
N ILE A 38 -3.95 -10.42 -5.56
CA ILE A 38 -5.20 -9.95 -4.94
C ILE A 38 -6.38 -10.05 -5.91
N ASN A 39 -6.17 -9.83 -7.21
CA ASN A 39 -7.18 -10.06 -8.24
C ASN A 39 -7.61 -11.54 -8.29
N GLN A 40 -6.65 -12.47 -8.24
CA GLN A 40 -6.95 -13.91 -8.18
C GLN A 40 -7.75 -14.27 -6.93
N ILE A 41 -7.40 -13.72 -5.76
CA ILE A 41 -8.16 -13.94 -4.53
C ILE A 41 -9.58 -13.38 -4.66
N GLN A 42 -9.74 -12.14 -5.14
CA GLN A 42 -11.04 -11.49 -5.27
C GLN A 42 -11.97 -12.24 -6.22
N ASN A 43 -11.44 -12.72 -7.35
CA ASN A 43 -12.22 -13.42 -8.38
C ASN A 43 -12.65 -14.83 -7.93
N ASN A 44 -11.89 -15.46 -7.02
CA ASN A 44 -12.17 -16.82 -6.54
C ASN A 44 -12.52 -16.84 -5.04
N TYR A 45 -12.94 -15.70 -4.48
CA TYR A 45 -13.01 -15.49 -3.02
C TYR A 45 -13.81 -16.57 -2.29
N TRP A 46 -15.00 -16.88 -2.79
CA TRP A 46 -15.90 -17.83 -2.13
C TRP A 46 -15.41 -19.28 -2.21
N GLU A 47 -14.82 -19.67 -3.34
CA GLU A 47 -14.21 -20.99 -3.53
C GLU A 47 -12.99 -21.17 -2.61
N LEU A 48 -12.14 -20.15 -2.53
CA LEU A 48 -10.96 -20.18 -1.66
C LEU A 48 -11.34 -20.16 -0.17
N ARG A 49 -12.42 -19.46 0.18
CA ARG A 49 -12.88 -19.31 1.57
C ARG A 49 -13.62 -20.57 2.05
N TYR A 50 -14.37 -21.22 1.17
CA TYR A 50 -15.15 -22.41 1.48
C TYR A 50 -14.81 -23.53 0.47
N PRO A 51 -13.63 -24.16 0.58
CA PRO A 51 -13.17 -25.16 -0.40
C PRO A 51 -14.07 -26.40 -0.46
N ASP A 52 -14.79 -26.70 0.62
CA ASP A 52 -15.71 -27.84 0.71
C ASP A 52 -17.17 -27.48 0.36
N ALA A 53 -17.44 -26.25 -0.09
CA ALA A 53 -18.78 -25.82 -0.46
C ALA A 53 -19.28 -26.51 -1.73
N SER A 54 -20.55 -26.92 -1.75
CA SER A 54 -21.19 -27.43 -2.95
C SER A 54 -21.39 -26.32 -3.99
N PRO A 55 -21.58 -26.66 -5.28
CA PRO A 55 -21.89 -25.68 -6.32
C PRO A 55 -23.10 -24.80 -5.99
N GLU A 56 -24.15 -25.36 -5.37
CA GLU A 56 -25.34 -24.62 -4.95
C GLU A 56 -25.02 -23.62 -3.83
N GLN A 57 -24.15 -23.99 -2.88
CA GLN A 57 -23.69 -23.09 -1.82
C GLN A 57 -22.86 -21.94 -2.39
N LEU A 58 -21.95 -22.23 -3.32
CA LEU A 58 -21.16 -21.21 -4.02
C LEU A 58 -22.03 -20.25 -4.82
N GLU A 59 -23.11 -20.72 -5.45
CA GLU A 59 -24.06 -19.84 -6.15
C GLU A 59 -24.74 -18.85 -5.18
N ILE A 60 -25.10 -19.31 -3.98
CA ILE A 60 -25.66 -18.46 -2.92
C ILE A 60 -24.61 -17.45 -2.42
N TYR A 61 -23.38 -17.91 -2.17
CA TYR A 61 -22.30 -17.03 -1.71
C TYR A 61 -21.96 -15.95 -2.73
N ASN A 62 -21.92 -16.29 -4.03
CA ASN A 62 -21.69 -15.33 -5.12
C ASN A 62 -22.76 -14.22 -5.20
N LYS A 63 -23.96 -14.43 -4.65
CA LYS A 63 -24.99 -13.39 -4.54
C LYS A 63 -24.76 -12.43 -3.36
N THR A 64 -23.85 -12.78 -2.45
CA THR A 64 -23.52 -11.99 -1.26
C THR A 64 -22.52 -10.89 -1.60
N LYS A 65 -22.82 -9.66 -1.17
CA LYS A 65 -21.97 -8.48 -1.41
C LYS A 65 -21.03 -8.14 -0.25
N LEU A 66 -21.18 -8.77 0.90
CA LEU A 66 -20.43 -8.48 2.12
C LEU A 66 -20.01 -9.78 2.82
N SER A 67 -18.73 -9.91 3.11
CA SER A 67 -18.19 -10.97 3.99
C SER A 67 -17.27 -10.38 5.04
N PHE A 68 -17.51 -10.79 6.28
CA PHE A 68 -16.70 -10.50 7.47
C PHE A 68 -17.01 -11.56 8.53
N SER A 69 -16.11 -12.50 8.80
CA SER A 69 -16.32 -13.47 9.91
C SER A 69 -15.51 -13.15 11.15
N GLY A 70 -14.44 -12.36 11.01
CA GLY A 70 -13.44 -12.18 12.06
C GLY A 70 -12.67 -13.46 12.44
N GLU A 71 -12.97 -14.58 11.79
CA GLU A 71 -12.23 -15.83 11.88
C GLU A 71 -11.04 -15.75 10.93
N SER A 72 -9.83 -15.91 11.46
CA SER A 72 -8.61 -15.90 10.65
C SER A 72 -8.52 -17.16 9.77
N ASN A 73 -9.22 -17.17 8.65
CA ASN A 73 -9.06 -18.18 7.60
C ASN A 73 -7.87 -17.86 6.68
N GLN A 74 -7.52 -18.81 5.82
CA GLN A 74 -6.39 -18.69 4.90
C GLN A 74 -6.52 -17.49 3.95
N VAL A 75 -7.72 -17.23 3.41
CA VAL A 75 -7.96 -16.13 2.48
C VAL A 75 -7.75 -14.78 3.15
N ASP A 76 -8.27 -14.62 4.36
CA ASP A 76 -8.13 -13.38 5.13
C ASP A 76 -6.66 -13.15 5.51
N ALA A 77 -5.94 -14.20 5.93
CA ALA A 77 -4.52 -14.13 6.23
C ALA A 77 -3.65 -13.79 4.99
N GLN A 78 -3.93 -14.42 3.85
CA GLN A 78 -3.26 -14.11 2.58
C GLN A 78 -3.54 -12.66 2.17
N THR A 79 -4.79 -12.23 2.27
CA THR A 79 -5.20 -10.86 1.94
C THR A 79 -4.43 -9.85 2.79
N VAL A 80 -4.44 -9.98 4.12
CA VAL A 80 -3.72 -9.03 5.00
C VAL A 80 -2.23 -8.97 4.65
N ASN A 81 -1.60 -10.11 4.39
CA ASN A 81 -0.20 -10.15 3.97
C ASN A 81 0.04 -9.44 2.63
N LEU A 82 -0.85 -9.60 1.66
CA LEU A 82 -0.76 -8.84 0.40
C LEU A 82 -0.89 -7.33 0.64
N PHE A 83 -1.80 -6.89 1.51
CA PHE A 83 -1.88 -5.48 1.92
C PHE A 83 -0.60 -4.98 2.60
N HIS A 84 0.03 -5.81 3.45
CA HIS A 84 1.34 -5.49 4.03
C HIS A 84 2.39 -5.27 2.94
N TRP A 85 2.60 -6.27 2.09
CA TRP A 85 3.59 -6.24 1.02
C TRP A 85 3.36 -5.10 0.04
N TYR A 86 2.11 -4.89 -0.39
CA TYR A 86 1.76 -3.79 -1.29
C TYR A 86 2.08 -2.44 -0.67
N SER A 87 1.66 -2.20 0.58
CA SER A 87 1.87 -0.92 1.25
C SER A 87 3.36 -0.59 1.44
N ILE A 88 4.18 -1.60 1.75
CA ILE A 88 5.62 -1.44 1.90
C ILE A 88 6.27 -1.16 0.54
N ASN A 89 5.97 -1.98 -0.48
CA ASN A 89 6.57 -1.85 -1.80
C ASN A 89 6.19 -0.52 -2.46
N LEU A 90 4.92 -0.13 -2.42
CA LEU A 90 4.44 1.10 -3.05
C LEU A 90 5.01 2.35 -2.38
N ILE A 91 5.04 2.41 -1.05
CA ILE A 91 5.61 3.56 -0.35
C ILE A 91 7.13 3.63 -0.54
N ASN A 92 7.83 2.50 -0.56
CA ASN A 92 9.26 2.49 -0.87
C ASN A 92 9.51 2.92 -2.32
N TYR A 93 8.70 2.49 -3.28
CA TYR A 93 8.78 2.92 -4.68
C TYR A 93 8.58 4.44 -4.81
N ALA A 94 7.55 5.00 -4.17
CA ALA A 94 7.32 6.43 -4.13
C ALA A 94 8.48 7.20 -3.47
N LYS A 95 9.05 6.67 -2.38
CA LYS A 95 10.27 7.24 -1.77
C LYS A 95 11.47 7.22 -2.71
N CYS A 96 11.63 6.16 -3.52
CA CYS A 96 12.66 6.11 -4.55
C CYS A 96 12.43 7.17 -5.63
N CYS A 97 11.18 7.41 -6.05
CA CYS A 97 10.87 8.52 -6.97
C CYS A 97 11.27 9.88 -6.36
N GLY A 98 10.92 10.12 -5.09
CA GLY A 98 11.35 11.33 -4.36
C GLY A 98 12.88 11.44 -4.21
N LEU A 99 13.59 10.31 -4.04
CA LEU A 99 15.05 10.27 -4.04
C LEU A 99 15.62 10.69 -5.41
N ILE A 100 15.11 10.12 -6.51
CA ILE A 100 15.57 10.48 -7.86
C ILE A 100 15.32 11.95 -8.16
N LYS A 101 14.15 12.47 -7.78
CA LYS A 101 13.83 13.90 -7.88
C LYS A 101 14.89 14.75 -7.15
N PHE A 102 15.17 14.42 -5.90
CA PHE A 102 16.18 15.11 -5.10
C PHE A 102 17.59 15.06 -5.71
N LEU A 103 18.03 13.88 -6.16
CA LEU A 103 19.36 13.71 -6.77
C LEU A 103 19.50 14.51 -8.07
N ASN A 104 18.45 14.52 -8.90
CA ASN A 104 18.43 15.28 -10.16
C ASN A 104 18.44 16.79 -9.90
N GLU A 105 17.73 17.28 -8.89
CA GLU A 105 17.67 18.71 -8.56
C GLU A 105 18.97 19.22 -7.92
N LYS A 106 19.58 18.41 -7.04
CA LYS A 106 20.76 18.81 -6.27
C LYS A 106 22.08 18.44 -6.95
N MET A 107 22.05 17.55 -7.94
CA MET A 107 23.24 17.04 -8.64
C MET A 107 24.31 16.50 -7.69
N ILE A 108 23.88 15.74 -6.68
CA ILE A 108 24.77 15.15 -5.67
C ILE A 108 24.80 13.63 -5.76
N LEU A 109 25.93 13.04 -5.36
CA LEU A 109 26.06 11.60 -5.20
C LEU A 109 25.45 11.12 -3.86
N PRO A 110 24.83 9.92 -3.80
CA PRO A 110 24.23 9.35 -2.61
C PRO A 110 25.18 9.23 -1.42
N GLU A 111 26.49 8.97 -1.64
CA GLU A 111 27.44 8.80 -0.54
C GLU A 111 27.60 10.09 0.28
N TYR A 112 27.45 11.26 -0.34
CA TYR A 112 27.51 12.54 0.36
C TYR A 112 26.30 12.79 1.25
N ILE A 113 25.13 12.22 0.91
CA ILE A 113 23.92 12.34 1.73
C ILE A 113 24.18 11.72 3.10
N ALA A 114 24.80 10.54 3.15
CA ALA A 114 25.04 9.82 4.41
C ALA A 114 25.97 10.58 5.38
N LEU A 115 26.77 11.52 4.86
CA LEU A 115 27.76 12.28 5.64
C LEU A 115 27.23 13.65 6.09
N ASP A 116 26.10 14.11 5.56
CA ASP A 116 25.55 15.45 5.84
C ASP A 116 24.12 15.37 6.40
N LYS A 117 23.99 15.75 7.68
CA LYS A 117 22.69 15.81 8.37
C LYS A 117 21.69 16.75 7.70
N LYS A 118 22.16 17.83 7.09
CA LYS A 118 21.31 18.79 6.37
C LYS A 118 20.76 18.14 5.10
N LEU A 119 21.61 17.48 4.32
CA LEU A 119 21.16 16.75 3.13
C LEU A 119 20.19 15.61 3.46
N ILE A 120 20.39 14.91 4.58
CA ILE A 120 19.44 13.90 5.08
C ILE A 120 18.07 14.53 5.38
N ALA A 121 18.06 15.71 6.02
CA ALA A 121 16.81 16.42 6.33
C ALA A 121 16.10 16.89 5.05
N GLU A 122 16.84 17.50 4.11
CA GLU A 122 16.30 17.96 2.83
C GLU A 122 15.76 16.80 1.97
N LEU A 123 16.44 15.65 1.94
CA LEU A 123 15.95 14.44 1.27
C LEU A 123 14.63 13.96 1.89
N ARG A 124 14.55 13.89 3.23
CA ARG A 124 13.34 13.46 3.94
C ARG A 124 12.17 14.41 3.67
N GLU A 125 12.43 15.71 3.66
CA GLU A 125 11.44 16.72 3.31
C GLU A 125 10.96 16.54 1.87
N THR A 126 11.89 16.38 0.91
CA THR A 126 11.56 16.16 -0.50
C THR A 126 10.69 14.91 -0.70
N GLN A 127 11.06 13.79 -0.07
CA GLN A 127 10.27 12.56 -0.12
C GLN A 127 8.90 12.71 0.53
N SER A 128 8.83 13.40 1.68
CA SER A 128 7.57 13.62 2.39
C SER A 128 6.63 14.50 1.57
N ASN A 129 7.13 15.60 1.02
CA ASN A 129 6.37 16.51 0.16
C ASN A 129 5.87 15.80 -1.09
N TYR A 130 6.72 15.00 -1.73
CA TYR A 130 6.34 14.20 -2.89
C TYR A 130 5.19 13.23 -2.57
N ILE A 131 5.31 12.43 -1.51
CA ILE A 131 4.28 11.44 -1.14
C ILE A 131 2.98 12.11 -0.71
N ASN A 132 3.06 13.18 0.08
CA ASN A 132 1.89 13.88 0.62
C ASN A 132 1.05 14.56 -0.49
N ASN A 133 1.65 14.85 -1.64
CA ASN A 133 0.96 15.43 -2.79
C ASN A 133 0.23 14.37 -3.66
N ILE A 134 0.32 13.09 -3.33
CA ILE A 134 -0.33 12.00 -4.08
C ILE A 134 -1.48 11.46 -3.24
N THR A 135 -2.68 11.92 -3.56
CA THR A 135 -3.90 11.61 -2.81
C THR A 135 -4.19 10.11 -2.70
N GLU A 136 -3.84 9.36 -3.74
CA GLU A 136 -3.98 7.92 -3.86
C GLU A 136 -3.11 7.18 -2.82
N LEU A 137 -2.03 7.81 -2.32
CA LEU A 137 -1.17 7.19 -1.31
C LEU A 137 -1.65 7.41 0.13
N ILE A 138 -2.61 8.32 0.38
CA ILE A 138 -3.13 8.61 1.73
C ILE A 138 -3.55 7.34 2.49
N PRO A 139 -4.46 6.49 1.96
CA PRO A 139 -4.85 5.26 2.66
C PRO A 139 -3.69 4.27 2.82
N VAL A 140 -2.78 4.21 1.85
CA VAL A 140 -1.61 3.32 1.87
C VAL A 140 -0.64 3.71 2.98
N VAL A 141 -0.35 5.02 3.11
CA VAL A 141 0.49 5.57 4.18
C VAL A 141 -0.14 5.31 5.55
N HIS A 142 -1.45 5.55 5.68
CA HIS A 142 -2.17 5.29 6.91
C HIS A 142 -2.03 3.82 7.33
N PHE A 143 -2.38 2.89 6.42
CA PHE A 143 -2.30 1.47 6.70
C PHE A 143 -0.86 1.01 6.99
N ARG A 144 0.12 1.46 6.19
CA ARG A 144 1.53 1.12 6.41
C ARG A 144 2.00 1.51 7.81
N ASN A 145 1.66 2.72 8.24
CA ASN A 145 2.12 3.31 9.50
C ASN A 145 1.30 2.91 10.72
N LYS A 146 0.18 2.19 10.53
CA LYS A 146 -0.67 1.75 11.63
C LYS A 146 -0.81 0.24 11.73
N ALA A 147 -0.71 -0.50 10.62
CA ALA A 147 -1.00 -1.93 10.58
C ALA A 147 0.11 -2.80 9.95
N SER A 148 0.93 -2.26 9.02
CA SER A 148 1.92 -3.09 8.32
C SER A 148 3.34 -2.98 8.87
N ALA A 149 3.98 -1.83 8.70
CA ALA A 149 5.40 -1.64 9.03
C ALA A 149 5.59 -1.10 10.45
N HIS A 150 4.60 -0.35 10.94
CA HIS A 150 4.62 0.28 12.25
C HIS A 150 3.27 -0.01 12.92
N LEU A 151 3.11 -1.21 13.50
CA LEU A 151 1.90 -1.55 14.23
C LEU A 151 1.65 -0.48 15.30
N ALA A 152 0.55 0.25 15.20
CA ALA A 152 0.26 1.41 16.05
C ALA A 152 0.27 1.02 17.53
N PHE A 153 -0.16 -0.21 17.84
CA PHE A 153 -0.11 -0.76 19.20
C PHE A 153 1.31 -0.89 19.76
N THR A 154 2.32 -1.12 18.92
CA THR A 154 3.73 -1.29 19.31
C THR A 154 4.53 0.01 19.33
N ASP A 155 4.07 1.03 18.59
CA ASP A 155 4.68 2.37 18.51
C ASP A 155 3.60 3.46 18.45
N PRO A 156 2.83 3.67 19.54
CA PRO A 156 1.70 4.57 19.56
C PRO A 156 2.14 6.03 19.43
N LYS A 157 1.38 6.83 18.66
CA LYS A 157 1.57 8.28 18.52
C LYS A 157 0.52 9.05 19.32
N ASN A 158 0.81 10.33 19.61
CA ASN A 158 -0.07 11.18 20.43
C ASN A 158 -1.50 11.36 19.88
N TYR A 159 -1.69 11.15 18.58
CA TYR A 159 -2.99 11.24 17.90
C TYR A 159 -3.68 9.87 17.72
N ASP A 160 -3.08 8.77 18.17
CA ASP A 160 -3.72 7.46 18.13
C ASP A 160 -4.72 7.30 19.27
N ASN A 161 -5.91 6.81 18.93
CA ASN A 161 -6.94 6.53 19.91
C ASN A 161 -7.01 5.02 20.23
N PRO A 162 -7.61 4.62 21.37
CA PRO A 162 -7.70 3.22 21.77
C PRO A 162 -8.31 2.27 20.72
N ALA A 163 -9.27 2.74 19.91
CA ALA A 163 -9.88 1.92 18.87
C ALA A 163 -8.90 1.66 17.71
N THR A 164 -8.17 2.68 17.25
CA THR A 164 -7.11 2.54 16.23
C THR A 164 -6.00 1.59 16.70
N LEU A 165 -5.57 1.73 17.96
CA LEU A 165 -4.54 0.86 18.53
C LEU A 165 -5.00 -0.61 18.51
N ILE A 166 -6.20 -0.92 19.01
CA ILE A 166 -6.70 -2.30 19.03
C ILE A 166 -6.93 -2.85 17.62
N GLU A 167 -7.50 -2.03 16.73
CA GLU A 167 -7.73 -2.46 15.35
C GLU A 167 -6.43 -2.76 14.62
N SER A 168 -5.33 -2.03 14.90
CA SER A 168 -4.03 -2.34 14.28
C SER A 168 -3.54 -3.77 14.51
N MET A 169 -3.90 -4.37 15.65
CA MET A 169 -3.53 -5.75 16.00
C MET A 169 -4.52 -6.79 15.46
N SER A 170 -5.68 -6.34 15.00
CA SER A 170 -6.80 -7.20 14.66
C SER A 170 -7.45 -6.76 13.35
N ILE A 171 -6.66 -6.25 12.40
CA ILE A 171 -7.16 -5.86 11.08
C ILE A 171 -7.82 -7.06 10.44
N ILE A 172 -9.07 -6.87 10.01
CA ILE A 172 -9.84 -7.92 9.34
C ILE A 172 -10.20 -7.40 7.96
N PRO A 173 -9.72 -8.06 6.89
CA PRO A 173 -10.13 -7.71 5.55
C PRO A 173 -11.63 -7.96 5.42
N THR A 174 -12.32 -7.06 4.72
CA THR A 174 -13.74 -7.21 4.41
C THR A 174 -13.88 -7.44 2.92
N TYR A 175 -14.56 -8.50 2.50
CA TYR A 175 -14.99 -8.61 1.11
C TYR A 175 -16.23 -7.75 0.93
N LEU A 176 -16.13 -6.70 0.14
CA LEU A 176 -17.19 -5.73 -0.08
C LEU A 176 -17.32 -5.49 -1.59
N GLU A 177 -18.51 -5.76 -2.13
CA GLU A 177 -18.85 -5.53 -3.54
C GLU A 177 -17.82 -6.09 -4.52
N GLY A 178 -17.36 -7.32 -4.28
CA GLY A 178 -16.39 -7.99 -5.14
C GLY A 178 -14.92 -7.71 -4.80
N LYS A 179 -14.63 -6.84 -3.83
CA LYS A 179 -13.27 -6.37 -3.53
C LYS A 179 -12.86 -6.62 -2.10
N MET A 180 -11.61 -7.06 -1.91
CA MET A 180 -11.01 -7.14 -0.58
C MET A 180 -10.64 -5.73 -0.12
N THR A 181 -11.21 -5.30 0.99
CA THR A 181 -11.14 -3.92 1.45
C THR A 181 -10.73 -3.84 2.93
N MET A 182 -9.78 -2.96 3.22
CA MET A 182 -9.39 -2.54 4.58
C MET A 182 -10.19 -1.31 5.00
N GLY A 183 -10.55 -1.23 6.29
CA GLY A 183 -11.30 -0.09 6.82
C GLY A 183 -12.75 -0.01 6.33
N ALA A 184 -13.30 -1.07 5.73
CA ALA A 184 -14.69 -1.07 5.26
C ALA A 184 -15.72 -0.96 6.39
N LEU A 185 -15.34 -1.36 7.62
CA LEU A 185 -16.20 -1.35 8.79
C LEU A 185 -15.71 -0.34 9.83
N LYS A 186 -16.65 0.40 10.42
CA LYS A 186 -16.35 1.32 11.53
C LYS A 186 -16.24 0.55 12.84
N ARG A 187 -15.02 0.46 13.37
CA ARG A 187 -14.76 -0.18 14.67
C ARG A 187 -14.72 0.84 15.79
N LYS A 188 -15.38 0.50 16.89
CA LYS A 188 -15.47 1.34 18.08
C LYS A 188 -14.92 0.63 19.31
N LYS A 189 -14.25 1.37 20.18
CA LYS A 189 -13.87 0.95 21.53
C LYS A 189 -14.26 2.04 22.52
N GLY A 190 -15.30 1.78 23.31
CA GLY A 190 -15.89 2.82 24.16
C GLY A 190 -16.38 3.99 23.32
N LEU A 191 -15.89 5.19 23.61
CA LEU A 191 -16.23 6.42 22.88
C LEU A 191 -15.37 6.66 21.64
N HIS A 192 -14.31 5.87 21.43
CA HIS A 192 -13.38 6.06 20.33
C HIS A 192 -13.78 5.28 19.09
N VAL A 193 -13.63 5.91 17.93
CA VAL A 193 -13.80 5.29 16.60
C VAL A 193 -12.43 5.16 15.96
N SER A 194 -12.16 4.00 15.37
CA SER A 194 -10.90 3.75 14.71
C SER A 194 -10.77 4.55 13.40
N SER A 195 -9.58 5.10 13.19
CA SER A 195 -9.22 5.89 12.02
C SER A 195 -9.15 5.07 10.72
N PHE A 196 -9.00 3.75 10.77
CA PHE A 196 -8.94 2.93 9.55
C PHE A 196 -10.18 3.10 8.67
N SER A 197 -11.34 3.34 9.29
CA SER A 197 -12.61 3.55 8.57
C SER A 197 -12.72 4.87 7.83
N GLU A 198 -11.84 5.82 8.11
CA GLU A 198 -11.71 7.09 7.37
C GLU A 198 -10.81 6.92 6.13
N HIS A 199 -10.14 5.78 6.03
CA HIS A 199 -9.15 5.44 5.01
C HIS A 199 -9.48 4.10 4.36
N GLN A 200 -10.75 3.92 3.94
CA GLN A 200 -11.16 2.71 3.23
C GLN A 200 -10.26 2.48 2.02
N TRP A 201 -9.75 1.26 1.90
CA TRP A 201 -8.71 0.96 0.93
C TRP A 201 -8.83 -0.44 0.36
N ASN A 202 -8.84 -0.54 -0.97
CA ASN A 202 -8.63 -1.79 -1.68
C ASN A 202 -7.44 -1.64 -2.64
N ILE A 203 -6.68 -2.71 -2.84
CA ILE A 203 -5.45 -2.68 -3.63
C ILE A 203 -5.75 -2.45 -5.11
N THR A 204 -6.83 -3.04 -5.63
CA THR A 204 -7.13 -3.01 -7.07
C THR A 204 -7.44 -1.60 -7.56
N ASP A 205 -8.38 -0.90 -6.92
CA ASP A 205 -8.71 0.49 -7.26
C ASP A 205 -7.53 1.43 -7.04
N ASN A 206 -6.74 1.19 -5.99
CA ASN A 206 -5.56 2.00 -5.71
C ASN A 206 -4.45 1.81 -6.76
N PHE A 207 -4.24 0.58 -7.20
CA PHE A 207 -3.30 0.30 -8.28
C PHE A 207 -3.78 0.95 -9.58
N ASP A 208 -5.07 0.78 -9.90
CA ASP A 208 -5.65 1.29 -11.13
C ASP A 208 -5.60 2.83 -11.19
N SER A 209 -5.84 3.51 -10.07
CA SER A 209 -5.72 4.98 -10.00
C SER A 209 -4.27 5.48 -10.15
N LEU A 210 -3.28 4.65 -9.81
CA LEU A 210 -1.86 4.98 -9.94
C LEU A 210 -1.29 4.63 -11.32
N ILE A 211 -2.03 3.94 -12.18
CA ILE A 211 -1.61 3.61 -13.55
C ILE A 211 -1.09 4.83 -14.31
N PRO A 212 -1.83 5.97 -14.39
CA PRO A 212 -1.39 7.11 -15.18
C PRO A 212 -0.08 7.72 -14.66
N ARG A 213 0.24 7.52 -13.37
CA ARG A 213 1.42 8.05 -12.71
C ARG A 213 2.62 7.11 -12.78
N TYR A 214 2.47 5.83 -12.46
CA TYR A 214 3.60 4.91 -12.27
C TYR A 214 3.65 3.75 -13.28
N PHE A 215 2.52 3.36 -13.86
CA PHE A 215 2.39 2.06 -14.54
C PHE A 215 1.96 2.14 -16.02
N LYS A 216 1.99 3.34 -16.61
CA LYS A 216 1.58 3.60 -18.00
C LYS A 216 2.23 2.66 -19.04
N GLU A 217 3.47 2.26 -18.82
CA GLU A 217 4.25 1.40 -19.73
C GLU A 217 3.83 -0.08 -19.73
N LYS A 218 3.00 -0.54 -18.79
CA LYS A 218 2.72 -1.97 -18.56
C LYS A 218 1.28 -2.38 -18.81
N ILE A 219 0.50 -1.54 -19.49
CA ILE A 219 -0.83 -1.91 -19.99
C ILE A 219 -0.70 -2.16 -21.49
N GLY A 220 -0.15 -3.32 -21.80
CA GLY A 220 0.04 -3.86 -23.15
C GLY A 220 0.00 -5.37 -23.07
#